data_AF-A0A920UTH0-F1
#
_entry.id   AF-A0A920UTH0-F1
#
_cell.length_a   1.000
_cell.length_b   1.000
_cell.length_c   1.000
_cell.angle_alpha   90.00
_cell.angle_beta   90.00
_cell.angle_gamma   90.00
#
_symmetry.space_group_name_H-M   'P 1'
#
loop_
_entity.id
_entity.type
_entity.pdbx_description
1 polymer ?
#
loop_
_entity_poly.entity_id
_entity_poly.type
_entity_poly.pdbx_seq_one_letter_code
_entity_poly.pdbx_strand_id
1 'polypeptide(L)'
;MLEKCDAIDGITDGVIDNPLSCNFDPRGDLSDLMCPTSGSSDQCFTHDQLQTIIDFYPGAQIDDASRQVYPGKLSVPNHVGRAIIFPMKVTTWVHQN
;
A
#
# COMPACT_ATOMS: atom_id res chain seq x y z
N MET A 1 6.99 7.88 4.61
CA MET A 1 7.08 6.86 5.68
C MET A 1 8.00 7.34 6.80
N LEU A 2 9.31 7.46 6.58
CA LEU A 2 10.26 7.92 7.62
C LEU A 2 9.85 9.26 8.22
N GLU A 3 9.53 10.25 7.39
CA GLU A 3 9.07 11.59 7.83
C GLU A 3 7.88 11.55 8.80
N LYS A 4 7.05 10.50 8.73
CA LYS A 4 5.87 10.36 9.59
C LYS A 4 6.10 9.47 10.80
N CYS A 5 6.98 8.47 10.69
CA CYS A 5 7.05 7.37 11.64
C CYS A 5 8.34 7.32 12.47
N ASP A 6 9.43 7.92 12.00
CA ASP A 6 10.77 7.80 12.61
C ASP A 6 10.75 8.30 14.06
N ALA A 7 10.32 9.55 14.26
CA ALA A 7 10.32 10.20 15.57
C ALA A 7 9.27 9.68 16.58
N ILE A 8 8.50 8.64 16.26
CA ILE A 8 7.41 8.15 17.14
C ILE A 8 7.95 7.56 18.44
N ASP A 9 9.15 6.97 18.42
CA ASP A 9 9.83 6.46 19.62
C ASP A 9 10.62 7.54 20.38
N GLY A 10 10.64 8.77 19.86
CA GLY A 10 11.34 9.91 20.43
C GLY A 10 12.75 10.14 19.89
N ILE A 11 13.21 9.35 18.90
CA ILE A 11 14.52 9.48 18.27
C ILE A 11 14.34 9.71 16.76
N THR A 12 15.16 10.57 16.16
CA THR A 12 15.17 10.79 14.70
C THR A 12 16.50 10.31 14.15
N ASP A 13 16.58 9.04 13.79
CA ASP A 13 17.80 8.38 13.32
C ASP A 13 17.60 7.60 12.01
N GLY A 14 16.42 7.66 11.41
CA GLY A 14 16.07 6.95 10.19
C GLY A 14 15.66 5.49 10.41
N VAL A 15 15.43 5.08 11.67
CA VAL A 15 14.98 3.74 12.06
C VAL A 15 13.57 3.83 12.67
N ILE A 16 12.66 3.01 12.15
CA ILE A 16 11.33 2.85 12.75
C ILE A 16 11.39 1.64 13.68
N ASP A 17 11.55 1.85 14.98
CA ASP A 17 11.66 0.78 15.97
C ASP A 17 10.37 -0.04 16.08
N ASN A 18 9.22 0.64 16.17
CA ASN A 18 7.91 -0.02 16.17
C ASN A 18 7.00 0.47 15.04
N PRO A 19 7.01 -0.19 13.87
CA PRO A 19 6.15 0.14 12.75
C PRO A 19 4.64 0.08 13.05
N LEU A 20 4.22 -0.72 14.04
CA LEU A 20 2.81 -0.85 14.42
C LEU A 20 2.29 0.34 15.24
N SER A 21 3.19 1.13 15.82
CA SER A 21 2.83 2.38 16.49
C SER A 21 2.61 3.54 15.52
N CYS A 22 3.01 3.38 14.26
CA CYS A 22 2.79 4.40 13.24
C CYS A 22 1.45 4.22 12.53
N ASN A 23 0.57 5.20 12.66
CA ASN A 23 -0.67 5.26 11.88
C ASN A 23 -0.42 5.88 10.49
N PHE A 24 0.33 5.16 9.66
CA PHE A 24 0.56 5.53 8.27
C PHE A 24 -0.57 5.02 7.39
N ASP A 25 -1.21 5.93 6.65
CA ASP A 25 -2.21 5.65 5.63
C ASP A 25 -1.68 6.14 4.27
N PRO A 26 -1.33 5.24 3.34
CA PRO A 26 -0.82 5.62 2.02
C PRO A 26 -1.74 6.62 1.29
N ARG A 27 -3.06 6.56 1.48
CA ARG A 27 -4.02 7.43 0.77
C ARG A 27 -3.84 8.90 1.13
N GLY A 28 -3.64 9.17 2.41
CA GLY A 28 -3.45 10.53 2.92
C GLY A 28 -1.98 10.93 2.86
N ASP A 29 -1.11 10.06 3.38
CA ASP A 29 0.29 10.38 3.66
C ASP A 29 1.18 10.42 2.42
N LEU A 30 0.71 9.93 1.27
CA LEU A 30 1.42 10.04 -0.01
C LEU A 30 0.68 10.93 -1.03
N SER A 31 -0.45 11.54 -0.65
CA SER A 31 -1.28 12.32 -1.59
C SER A 31 -0.53 13.51 -2.19
N ASP A 32 0.33 14.15 -1.41
CA ASP A 32 1.15 15.29 -1.85
C ASP A 32 2.36 14.88 -2.72
N LEU A 33 2.64 13.58 -2.84
CA LEU A 33 3.71 13.02 -3.67
C LEU A 33 3.21 12.58 -5.05
N MET A 34 1.99 12.95 -5.42
CA MET A 34 1.41 12.66 -6.73
C MET A 34 2.06 13.48 -7.84
N CYS A 35 2.17 12.90 -9.04
CA CYS A 35 2.68 13.63 -10.19
C CYS A 35 1.72 14.78 -10.59
N PRO A 36 2.24 16.00 -10.83
CA PRO A 36 1.40 17.18 -11.11
C PRO A 36 0.70 17.13 -12.47
N THR A 37 1.24 16.36 -13.41
CA THR A 37 0.67 16.11 -14.74
C THR A 37 0.62 14.61 -15.01
N SER A 38 -0.22 14.19 -15.95
CA SER A 38 -0.22 12.82 -16.45
C SER A 38 1.18 12.44 -16.98
N GLY A 39 1.87 11.58 -16.26
CA GLY A 39 3.23 11.14 -16.58
C GLY A 39 3.84 10.35 -15.41
N SER A 40 4.92 9.63 -15.68
CA SER A 40 5.69 8.90 -14.66
C SER A 40 7.02 9.59 -14.42
N SER A 41 7.47 9.57 -13.17
CA SER A 41 8.79 10.07 -12.76
C SER A 41 9.31 9.20 -11.61
N ASP A 42 10.61 9.28 -11.35
CA ASP A 42 11.23 8.66 -10.18
C ASP A 42 10.96 9.45 -8.89
N GLN A 43 10.34 10.63 -8.98
CA GLN A 43 10.15 11.58 -7.87
C GLN A 43 8.69 11.75 -7.43
N CYS A 44 7.73 11.12 -8.13
CA CYS A 44 6.31 11.24 -7.82
C CYS A 44 5.55 9.97 -8.21
N PHE A 45 4.38 9.78 -7.61
CA PHE A 45 3.51 8.64 -7.88
C PHE A 45 2.50 8.96 -8.98
N THR A 46 2.34 8.03 -9.91
CA THR A 46 1.12 7.95 -10.71
C THR A 46 -0.03 7.42 -9.88
N HIS A 47 -1.25 7.57 -10.38
CA HIS A 47 -2.43 7.04 -9.70
C HIS A 47 -2.34 5.52 -9.50
N ASP A 48 -1.91 4.79 -10.54
CA ASP A 48 -1.77 3.32 -10.50
C ASP A 48 -0.67 2.87 -9.54
N GLN A 49 0.43 3.62 -9.43
CA GLN A 49 1.49 3.34 -8.45
C GLN A 49 1.01 3.54 -7.02
N LEU A 50 0.32 4.66 -6.74
CA LEU A 50 -0.25 4.89 -5.42
C LEU A 50 -1.30 3.83 -5.07
N GLN A 51 -2.13 3.44 -6.04
CA GLN A 51 -3.12 2.37 -5.85
C GLN A 51 -2.44 1.04 -5.52
N THR A 52 -1.35 0.70 -6.20
CA THR A 52 -0.56 -0.50 -5.90
C THR A 52 -0.04 -0.51 -4.46
N ILE A 53 0.43 0.63 -3.95
CA ILE A 53 0.87 0.75 -2.55
C ILE A 53 -0.31 0.55 -1.60
N ILE A 54 -1.45 1.20 -1.87
CA ILE A 54 -2.68 1.07 -1.07
C ILE A 54 -3.15 -0.38 -0.97
N ASP A 55 -3.05 -1.13 -2.07
CA ASP A 55 -3.50 -2.52 -2.13
C ASP A 55 -2.53 -3.46 -1.40
N PHE A 56 -1.22 -3.17 -1.47
CA PHE A 56 -0.19 -4.00 -0.88
C PHE A 56 0.01 -3.75 0.63
N TYR A 57 -0.12 -2.50 1.07
CA TYR A 57 0.19 -2.08 2.44
C TYR A 57 -0.60 -2.83 3.53
N PRO A 58 -1.93 -3.05 3.43
CA PRO A 58 -2.68 -3.84 4.41
C PRO A 58 -2.47 -5.36 4.27
N GLY A 59 -1.77 -5.81 3.21
CA GLY A 59 -1.59 -7.22 2.85
C GLY A 59 -2.62 -7.74 1.85
N ALA A 60 -2.30 -8.87 1.20
CA ALA A 60 -3.25 -9.58 0.34
C ALA A 60 -4.37 -10.16 1.20
N GLN A 61 -5.46 -9.41 1.27
CA GLN A 61 -6.66 -9.80 1.99
C GLN A 61 -7.55 -10.58 1.01
N ILE A 62 -7.86 -11.81 1.41
CA ILE A 62 -9.01 -12.58 0.95
C ILE A 62 -8.82 -13.34 -0.39
N ASP A 63 -8.77 -14.68 -0.31
CA ASP A 63 -9.03 -15.58 -1.45
C ASP A 63 -10.52 -15.62 -1.81
N ASP A 64 -10.89 -16.33 -2.88
CA ASP A 64 -12.29 -16.52 -3.27
C ASP A 64 -13.16 -17.13 -2.15
N ALA A 65 -12.55 -17.71 -1.12
CA ALA A 65 -13.19 -18.28 0.05
C ALA A 65 -13.22 -17.33 1.28
N SER A 66 -12.98 -16.02 1.09
CA SER A 66 -12.99 -15.03 2.19
C SER A 66 -11.89 -15.21 3.25
N ARG A 67 -10.80 -15.92 2.94
CA ARG A 67 -9.71 -16.19 3.88
C ARG A 67 -8.49 -15.33 3.57
N GLN A 68 -7.92 -14.71 4.59
CA GLN A 68 -6.66 -13.99 4.45
C GLN A 68 -5.56 -14.96 3.99
N VAL A 69 -5.03 -14.72 2.78
CA VAL A 69 -3.99 -15.58 2.18
C VAL A 69 -2.61 -15.23 2.69
N TYR A 70 -2.36 -13.93 2.91
CA TYR A 70 -1.08 -13.45 3.39
C TYR A 70 -1.27 -12.28 4.36
N PRO A 71 -0.65 -12.33 5.56
CA PRO A 71 -0.62 -11.18 6.45
C PRO A 71 0.15 -10.05 5.77
N GLY A 72 -0.44 -8.86 5.69
CA GLY A 72 0.30 -7.68 5.27
C GLY A 72 1.47 -7.40 6.18
N LYS A 73 2.41 -6.56 5.74
CA LYS A 73 3.56 -6.20 6.58
C LYS A 73 3.17 -5.52 7.90
N LEU A 74 1.91 -5.08 8.06
CA LEU A 74 1.38 -4.39 9.24
C LEU A 74 -0.06 -4.81 9.60
N SER A 75 -0.41 -6.10 9.48
CA SER A 75 -1.76 -6.56 9.87
C SER A 75 -1.93 -6.68 11.39
N VAL A 76 -2.75 -5.79 11.98
CA VAL A 76 -3.38 -5.96 13.30
C VAL A 76 -4.81 -6.54 13.15
N PRO A 77 -5.37 -7.25 14.14
CA PRO A 77 -6.62 -8.02 13.98
C PRO A 77 -7.91 -7.23 13.69
N ASN A 78 -7.92 -5.89 13.78
CA ASN A 78 -9.15 -5.09 13.89
C ASN A 78 -9.32 -3.96 12.86
N HIS A 79 -8.58 -3.95 11.75
CA HIS A 79 -8.83 -3.02 10.65
C HIS A 79 -9.33 -3.78 9.43
N VAL A 80 -10.63 -3.65 9.14
CA VAL A 80 -11.27 -4.14 7.92
C VAL A 80 -10.77 -3.31 6.72
N GLY A 81 -9.64 -3.72 6.15
CA GLY A 81 -9.28 -3.33 4.79
C GLY A 81 -10.41 -3.77 3.86
N ARG A 82 -10.96 -2.85 3.05
CA ARG A 82 -11.98 -3.19 2.05
C ARG A 82 -11.45 -4.32 1.17
N ALA A 83 -12.26 -5.36 0.96
CA ALA A 83 -11.94 -6.48 0.10
C ALA A 83 -11.58 -5.96 -1.31
N ILE A 84 -10.30 -6.07 -1.65
CA ILE A 84 -9.85 -6.03 -3.03
C ILE A 84 -9.50 -7.48 -3.31
N ILE A 85 -10.47 -8.22 -3.82
CA ILE A 85 -10.15 -9.39 -4.66
C ILE A 85 -9.17 -8.79 -5.66
N PHE A 86 -7.92 -9.22 -5.69
CA PHE A 86 -7.09 -8.95 -6.84
C PHE A 86 -7.78 -9.71 -7.98
N PRO A 87 -8.49 -9.08 -8.95
CA PRO A 87 -8.33 -9.61 -10.26
C PRO A 87 -6.84 -9.38 -10.53
N MET A 88 -6.00 -10.39 -10.27
CA MET A 88 -5.12 -10.73 -11.36
C MET A 88 -6.07 -10.89 -12.54
N LYS A 89 -6.25 -9.81 -13.31
CA LYS A 89 -6.34 -9.95 -14.74
C LYS A 89 -5.02 -10.62 -15.08
N VAL A 90 -4.98 -11.94 -14.90
CA VAL A 90 -4.29 -12.82 -15.83
C VAL A 90 -4.94 -12.39 -17.12
N THR A 91 -4.30 -11.46 -17.81
CA THR A 91 -4.67 -11.04 -19.13
C THR A 91 -4.73 -12.35 -19.88
N THR A 92 -5.93 -12.88 -20.08
CA THR A 92 -6.15 -13.96 -21.02
C THR A 92 -5.57 -13.42 -22.30
N TRP A 93 -4.44 -14.00 -22.69
CA TRP A 93 -3.92 -13.95 -24.04
C TRP A 93 -5.01 -14.53 -24.93
N VAL A 94 -5.97 -13.70 -25.32
CA VAL A 94 -6.79 -13.97 -26.49
C VAL A 94 -5.99 -13.38 -27.64
N HIS A 95 -5.31 -14.26 -28.37
CA HIS A 95 -4.82 -13.98 -29.71
C HIS A 95 -5.92 -13.24 -30.49
N GLN A 96 -5.67 -11.98 -30.82
CA GLN A 96 -6.42 -11.29 -31.87
C GLN A 96 -5.67 -11.52 -33.17
N ASN A 97 -6.28 -12.33 -34.03
CA ASN A 97 -6.03 -12.39 -35.46
C ASN A 97 -7.21 -11.71 -36.16
#